data_AF-A0A2N7XM31-F1
#
_entry.id   AF-A0A2N7XM31-F1
#
_cell.length_a   1.000
_cell.length_b   1.000
_cell.length_c   1.000
_cell.angle_alpha   90.00
_cell.angle_beta   90.00
_cell.angle_gamma   90.00
#
_symmetry.space_group_name_H-M   'P 1'
#
loop_
_entity.id
_entity.type
_entity.pdbx_description
1 polymer ?
#
loop_
_entity_poly.entity_id
_entity_poly.type
_entity_poly.pdbx_seq_one_letter_code
_entity_poly.pdbx_strand_id
1 'polypeptide(L)'
;MNLTAPQKNTVTAQDLDALLQDSYLLVVELRQGASVQDSPDLWKRCEQLVEQVQQRLKEADVNARSIELISHAQCALLDETALNCAKGDAHADWGRYRDVNDPEREQVLAALNARVAPLGLKQVVMTQGIDRRMNPLRGLRSPLVQILIAGLLLVGAWWGLDHWLGGLIATLVPEQA
;
A
#
# COMPACT_ATOMS: atom_id res chain seq x y z
N MET A 1 -12.25 42.19 -36.41
CA MET A 1 -11.16 41.55 -35.65
C MET A 1 -11.82 40.73 -34.56
N ASN A 2 -11.82 39.40 -34.70
CA ASN A 2 -12.54 38.49 -33.80
C ASN A 2 -11.53 37.97 -32.77
N LEU A 3 -11.64 38.43 -31.52
CA LEU A 3 -10.84 37.92 -30.40
C LEU A 3 -11.54 36.67 -29.87
N THR A 4 -11.26 35.52 -30.46
CA THR A 4 -11.61 34.23 -29.86
C THR A 4 -10.76 34.04 -28.61
N ALA A 5 -11.40 34.16 -27.44
CA ALA A 5 -10.80 33.82 -26.16
C ALA A 5 -10.23 32.39 -26.19
N PRO A 6 -9.08 32.12 -25.54
CA PRO A 6 -8.53 30.77 -25.47
C PRO A 6 -9.50 29.89 -24.69
N GLN A 7 -10.09 28.91 -25.39
CA GLN A 7 -10.92 27.88 -24.79
C GLN A 7 -10.00 27.01 -23.94
N LYS A 8 -9.96 27.25 -22.63
CA LYS A 8 -9.26 26.36 -21.69
C LYS A 8 -10.04 25.05 -21.69
N ASN A 9 -9.55 24.04 -22.40
CA ASN A 9 -10.05 22.69 -22.27
C ASN A 9 -9.82 22.23 -20.82
N THR A 10 -10.89 22.21 -20.04
CA THR A 10 -10.88 21.74 -18.65
C THR A 10 -11.10 20.25 -18.67
N VAL A 11 -10.05 19.47 -18.38
CA VAL A 11 -10.19 18.05 -18.06
C VAL A 11 -11.10 17.93 -16.85
N THR A 12 -12.18 17.16 -16.96
CA THR A 12 -13.08 16.93 -15.82
C THR A 12 -12.43 15.94 -14.86
N ALA A 13 -12.86 15.93 -13.59
CA ALA A 13 -12.36 14.98 -12.61
C ALA A 13 -12.53 13.51 -13.09
N GLN A 14 -13.65 13.22 -13.76
CA GLN A 14 -13.96 11.88 -14.26
C GLN A 14 -13.06 11.47 -15.44
N ASP A 15 -12.66 12.43 -16.29
CA ASP A 15 -11.68 12.19 -17.35
C ASP A 15 -10.28 11.93 -16.79
N LEU A 16 -9.92 12.63 -15.70
CA LEU A 16 -8.64 12.45 -15.03
C LEU A 16 -8.57 11.10 -14.29
N ASP A 17 -9.64 10.71 -13.62
CA ASP A 17 -9.74 9.41 -12.94
C ASP A 17 -9.62 8.25 -13.94
N ALA A 18 -10.31 8.35 -15.07
CA ALA A 18 -10.20 7.36 -16.16
C ALA A 18 -8.80 7.33 -16.76
N LEU A 19 -8.16 8.49 -16.89
CA LEU A 19 -6.80 8.60 -17.42
C LEU A 19 -5.76 7.99 -16.48
N LEU A 20 -5.90 8.19 -15.17
CA LEU A 20 -4.98 7.71 -14.15
C LEU A 20 -5.33 6.31 -13.61
N GLN A 21 -6.44 5.72 -14.08
CA GLN A 21 -6.97 4.45 -13.59
C GLN A 21 -5.92 3.35 -13.53
N ASP A 22 -5.14 3.16 -14.59
CA ASP A 22 -4.11 2.11 -14.65
C ASP A 22 -2.98 2.35 -13.63
N SER A 23 -2.65 3.62 -13.36
CA SER A 23 -1.68 3.97 -12.33
C SER A 23 -2.23 3.67 -10.93
N TYR A 24 -3.51 3.97 -10.69
CA TYR A 24 -4.16 3.65 -9.41
C TYR A 24 -4.29 2.14 -9.18
N LEU A 25 -4.63 1.37 -10.22
CA LEU A 25 -4.69 -0.09 -10.13
C LEU A 25 -3.33 -0.69 -9.79
N LEU A 26 -2.27 -0.25 -10.49
CA LEU A 26 -0.91 -0.67 -10.19
C LEU A 26 -0.51 -0.36 -8.74
N VAL A 27 -0.80 0.85 -8.26
CA VAL A 27 -0.54 1.24 -6.87
C VAL A 27 -1.26 0.32 -5.89
N VAL A 28 -2.53 0.00 -6.15
CA VAL A 28 -3.32 -0.88 -5.28
C VAL A 28 -2.75 -2.30 -5.27
N GLU A 29 -2.38 -2.84 -6.43
CA GLU A 29 -1.76 -4.18 -6.55
C GLU A 29 -0.46 -4.27 -5.75
N LEU A 30 0.44 -3.31 -5.92
CA LEU A 30 1.71 -3.23 -5.20
C LEU A 30 1.50 -3.16 -3.69
N ARG A 31 0.59 -2.28 -3.24
CA ARG A 31 0.27 -2.12 -1.81
C ARG A 31 -0.33 -3.39 -1.19
N GLN A 32 -1.09 -4.19 -1.96
CA GLN A 32 -1.64 -5.47 -1.49
C GLN A 32 -0.61 -6.59 -1.39
N GLY A 33 0.63 -6.36 -1.85
CA GLY A 33 1.71 -7.33 -1.76
C GLY A 33 1.90 -8.13 -3.05
N ALA A 34 1.43 -7.62 -4.19
CA ALA A 34 2.01 -8.03 -5.47
C ALA A 34 3.52 -7.82 -5.36
N SER A 35 4.25 -8.92 -5.45
CA SER A 35 5.67 -8.93 -5.12
C SER A 35 6.44 -8.18 -6.19
N VAL A 36 7.05 -7.05 -5.84
CA VAL A 36 8.13 -6.42 -6.60
C VAL A 36 9.40 -7.25 -6.40
N GLN A 37 9.34 -8.54 -6.68
CA GLN A 37 10.55 -9.35 -6.67
C GLN A 37 11.07 -9.35 -8.10
N ASP A 38 12.06 -8.47 -8.29
CA ASP A 38 13.06 -8.51 -9.35
C ASP A 38 12.56 -8.38 -10.78
N SER A 39 11.40 -7.75 -11.00
CA SER A 39 10.96 -7.45 -12.35
C SER A 39 11.46 -6.05 -12.76
N PRO A 40 12.52 -5.92 -13.59
CA PRO A 40 12.88 -4.65 -14.23
C PRO A 40 11.73 -4.08 -15.09
N ASP A 41 10.68 -4.88 -15.29
CA ASP A 41 9.48 -4.47 -15.99
C ASP A 41 8.61 -3.51 -15.18
N LEU A 42 8.74 -3.46 -13.84
CA LEU A 42 8.00 -2.47 -13.04
C LEU A 42 8.42 -1.04 -13.38
N TRP A 43 9.74 -0.79 -13.43
CA TRP A 43 10.26 0.52 -13.81
C TRP A 43 9.75 0.94 -15.20
N LYS A 44 9.93 0.05 -16.19
CA LYS A 44 9.45 0.27 -17.56
C LYS A 44 7.93 0.48 -17.60
N ARG A 45 7.16 -0.22 -16.77
CA ARG A 45 5.71 -0.06 -16.71
C ARG A 45 5.33 1.31 -16.15
N CYS A 46 5.98 1.76 -15.09
CA CYS A 46 5.76 3.10 -14.54
C CYS A 46 6.10 4.19 -15.58
N GLU A 47 7.23 4.06 -16.27
CA GLU A 47 7.64 4.95 -17.36
C GLU A 47 6.57 5.01 -18.46
N GLN A 48 6.14 3.85 -18.97
CA GLN A 48 5.09 3.76 -19.99
C GLN A 48 3.76 4.41 -19.54
N LEU A 49 3.36 4.22 -18.28
CA LEU A 49 2.14 4.82 -17.74
C LEU A 49 2.24 6.34 -17.68
N VAL A 50 3.38 6.88 -17.24
CA VAL A 50 3.60 8.34 -17.18
C VAL A 50 3.63 8.94 -18.59
N GLU A 51 4.33 8.30 -19.54
CA GLU A 51 4.38 8.74 -20.93
C GLU A 51 3.00 8.72 -21.59
N GLN A 52 2.23 7.65 -21.38
CA GLN A 52 0.89 7.53 -21.93
C GLN A 52 -0.05 8.59 -21.36
N VAL A 53 -0.01 8.85 -20.05
CA VAL A 53 -0.82 9.89 -19.41
C VAL A 53 -0.43 11.27 -19.95
N GLN A 54 0.88 11.55 -20.02
CA GLN A 54 1.38 12.81 -20.56
C GLN A 54 0.92 13.03 -22.01
N GLN A 55 0.99 12.00 -22.85
CA GLN A 55 0.58 12.07 -24.25
C GLN A 55 -0.93 12.30 -24.40
N ARG A 56 -1.76 11.59 -23.63
CA ARG A 56 -3.21 11.79 -23.64
C ARG A 56 -3.63 13.18 -23.15
N LEU A 57 -2.92 13.75 -22.17
CA LEU A 57 -3.17 15.14 -21.75
C LEU A 57 -2.79 16.15 -22.85
N LYS A 58 -1.70 15.91 -23.59
CA LYS A 58 -1.34 16.74 -24.76
C LYS A 58 -2.40 16.67 -25.85
N GLU A 59 -2.92 15.47 -26.14
CA GLU A 59 -3.98 15.26 -27.14
C GLU A 59 -5.30 15.93 -26.75
N ALA A 60 -5.58 16.04 -25.45
CA ALA A 60 -6.73 16.78 -24.91
C ALA A 60 -6.52 18.31 -24.85
N ASP A 61 -5.42 18.84 -25.40
CA ASP A 61 -5.06 20.27 -25.40
C ASP A 61 -4.99 20.87 -23.98
N VAL A 62 -4.50 20.07 -23.03
CA VAL A 62 -4.26 20.53 -21.66
C VAL A 62 -3.03 21.42 -21.63
N ASN A 63 -3.10 22.50 -20.86
CA ASN A 63 -1.96 23.41 -20.73
C ASN A 63 -0.73 22.74 -20.11
N ALA A 64 0.46 23.16 -20.55
CA ALA A 64 1.74 22.56 -20.17
C ALA A 64 1.98 22.52 -18.65
N ARG A 65 1.58 23.56 -17.91
CA ARG A 65 1.71 23.59 -16.44
C ARG A 65 0.89 22.50 -15.76
N SER A 66 -0.32 22.23 -16.26
CA SER A 66 -1.18 21.19 -15.69
C SER A 66 -0.65 19.80 -16.02
N ILE A 67 -0.13 19.60 -17.24
CA ILE A 67 0.56 18.37 -17.62
C ILE A 67 1.75 18.12 -16.68
N GLU A 68 2.58 19.13 -16.45
CA GLU A 68 3.73 19.04 -15.55
C GLU A 68 3.32 18.67 -14.11
N LEU A 69 2.31 19.34 -13.56
CA LEU A 69 1.83 19.07 -12.20
C LEU A 69 1.23 17.67 -12.05
N ILE A 70 0.44 17.22 -13.04
CA ILE A 70 -0.16 15.89 -13.03
C ILE A 70 0.92 14.82 -13.15
N SER A 71 1.85 14.96 -14.11
CA SER A 71 2.97 14.03 -14.26
C SER A 71 3.83 13.99 -12.99
N HIS A 72 4.10 15.14 -12.37
CA HIS A 72 4.87 15.20 -11.14
C HIS A 72 4.17 14.46 -9.98
N ALA A 73 2.87 14.70 -9.78
CA ALA A 73 2.09 14.02 -8.75
C ALA A 73 2.00 12.50 -8.99
N GLN A 74 1.86 12.09 -10.26
CA GLN A 74 1.86 10.68 -10.65
C GLN A 74 3.20 10.00 -10.35
N CYS A 75 4.33 10.62 -10.74
CA CYS A 75 5.66 10.10 -10.42
C CYS A 75 5.86 9.98 -8.91
N ALA A 76 5.53 11.02 -8.15
CA ALA A 76 5.66 11.00 -6.68
C ALA A 76 4.85 9.86 -6.04
N LEU A 77 3.62 9.63 -6.52
CA LEU A 77 2.78 8.53 -6.05
C LEU A 77 3.38 7.15 -6.37
N LEU A 78 3.88 6.97 -7.58
CA LEU A 78 4.50 5.71 -8.02
C LEU A 78 5.81 5.45 -7.26
N ASP A 79 6.65 6.47 -7.09
CA ASP A 79 7.91 6.40 -6.37
C ASP A 79 7.70 6.05 -4.89
N GLU A 80 6.78 6.74 -4.21
CA GLU A 80 6.45 6.44 -2.82
C GLU A 80 5.95 5.00 -2.68
N THR A 81 5.10 4.56 -3.61
CA THR A 81 4.55 3.20 -3.58
C THR A 81 5.63 2.15 -3.82
N ALA A 82 6.49 2.35 -4.81
CA ALA A 82 7.57 1.44 -5.14
C ALA A 82 8.59 1.34 -4.00
N LEU A 83 9.04 2.47 -3.45
CA LEU A 83 9.96 2.50 -2.31
C LEU A 83 9.36 1.83 -1.05
N ASN A 84 8.06 2.00 -0.78
CA ASN A 84 7.41 1.33 0.35
C ASN A 84 7.19 -0.18 0.14
N CYS A 85 7.18 -0.67 -1.11
CA CYS A 85 6.92 -2.07 -1.43
C CYS A 85 8.19 -2.87 -1.74
N ALA A 86 9.24 -2.20 -2.24
CA ALA A 86 10.54 -2.79 -2.56
C ALA A 86 11.29 -3.21 -1.29
N LYS A 87 12.11 -4.26 -1.40
CA LYS A 87 12.92 -4.78 -0.30
C LYS A 87 14.31 -5.12 -0.79
N GLY A 88 15.29 -5.03 0.11
CA GLY A 88 16.67 -5.41 -0.19
C GLY A 88 17.22 -4.66 -1.40
N ASP A 89 17.86 -5.37 -2.32
CA ASP A 89 18.49 -4.78 -3.51
C ASP A 89 17.48 -4.08 -4.43
N ALA A 90 16.23 -4.55 -4.53
CA ALA A 90 15.20 -3.87 -5.32
C ALA A 90 14.85 -2.47 -4.81
N HIS A 91 14.99 -2.21 -3.51
CA HIS A 91 14.82 -0.87 -2.94
C HIS A 91 16.02 0.02 -3.29
N ALA A 92 17.22 -0.53 -3.25
CA ALA A 92 18.45 0.17 -3.62
C ALA A 92 18.51 0.47 -5.13
N ASP A 93 17.94 -0.38 -5.98
CA ASP A 93 17.90 -0.17 -7.43
C ASP A 93 16.88 0.92 -7.83
N TRP A 94 15.80 1.09 -7.05
CA TRP A 94 14.82 2.17 -7.26
C TRP A 94 15.31 3.52 -6.72
N GLY A 95 15.98 3.51 -5.57
CA GLY A 95 16.50 4.71 -4.92
C GLY A 95 17.90 5.12 -5.42
N ARG A 96 18.26 6.39 -5.25
CA ARG A 96 19.67 6.81 -5.46
C ARG A 96 20.62 6.21 -4.41
N TYR A 97 20.15 6.11 -3.16
CA TYR A 97 20.97 5.73 -2.01
C TYR A 97 20.68 4.29 -1.59
N ARG A 98 21.75 3.52 -1.37
CA ARG A 98 21.64 2.09 -1.02
C ARG A 98 21.20 1.86 0.42
N ASP A 99 21.54 2.78 1.32
CA ASP A 99 21.20 2.74 2.73
C ASP A 99 20.83 4.14 3.23
N VAL A 100 20.09 4.22 4.34
CA VAL A 100 19.77 5.50 4.98
C VAL A 100 21.03 6.21 5.48
N ASN A 101 22.11 5.51 5.80
CA ASN A 101 23.38 6.09 6.25
C ASN A 101 24.41 6.24 5.13
N ASP A 102 23.97 6.30 3.87
CA ASP A 102 24.87 6.50 2.73
C ASP A 102 25.68 7.80 2.89
N PRO A 103 27.02 7.77 2.79
CA PRO A 103 27.85 8.96 2.99
C PRO A 103 27.59 10.07 1.98
N GLU A 104 27.10 9.76 0.77
CA GLU A 104 26.67 10.79 -0.20
C GLU A 104 25.41 11.50 0.31
N ARG A 105 24.44 10.76 0.85
CA ARG A 105 23.21 11.32 1.43
C ARG A 105 23.54 12.26 2.59
N GLU A 106 24.42 11.86 3.50
CA GLU A 106 24.81 12.70 4.65
C GLU A 106 25.48 14.01 4.22
N GLN A 107 26.31 13.98 3.17
CA GLN A 107 26.89 15.20 2.59
C GLN A 107 25.82 16.13 2.01
N VAL A 108 24.85 15.58 1.28
CA VAL A 108 23.74 16.35 0.72
C VAL A 108 22.88 16.95 1.84
N LEU A 109 22.58 16.19 2.89
CA LEU A 109 21.85 16.67 4.06
C LEU A 109 22.60 17.80 4.77
N ALA A 110 23.92 17.67 4.96
CA ALA A 110 24.74 18.71 5.55
C ALA A 110 24.70 20.00 4.70
N ALA A 111 24.81 19.87 3.37
CA ALA A 111 24.74 21.01 2.45
C ALA A 111 23.36 21.69 2.44
N LEU A 112 22.28 20.91 2.53
CA LEU A 112 20.91 21.43 2.63
C LEU A 112 20.68 22.15 3.96
N ASN A 113 21.08 21.54 5.07
CA ASN A 113 20.91 22.09 6.41
C ASN A 113 21.73 23.37 6.62
N ALA A 114 22.86 23.51 5.92
CA ALA A 114 23.63 24.76 5.90
C ALA A 114 22.91 25.92 5.16
N ARG A 115 22.00 25.61 4.23
CA ARG A 115 21.29 26.61 3.42
C ARG A 115 19.88 26.90 3.91
N VAL A 116 19.24 25.92 4.52
CA VAL A 116 17.85 26.00 4.97
C VAL A 116 17.84 25.89 6.48
N ALA A 117 17.46 26.97 7.16
CA ALA A 117 17.27 26.95 8.60
C ALA A 117 16.31 25.81 8.98
N PRO A 118 16.55 25.12 10.12
CA PRO A 118 15.72 23.99 10.51
C PRO A 118 14.26 24.42 10.57
N LEU A 119 13.42 23.68 9.84
CA LEU A 119 11.99 23.90 9.87
C LEU A 119 11.52 23.71 11.32
N GLY A 120 10.94 24.76 11.91
CA GLY A 120 10.43 24.76 13.29
C GLY A 120 9.15 23.93 13.44
N LEU A 121 9.19 22.67 12.98
CA LEU A 121 8.11 21.71 13.11
C LEU A 121 8.05 21.27 14.57
N LYS A 122 7.13 21.88 15.32
CA LYS A 122 6.87 21.54 16.74
C LYS A 122 6.32 20.13 16.93
N GLN A 123 5.93 19.48 15.84
CA GLN A 123 5.47 18.11 15.82
C GLN A 123 6.44 17.34 14.94
N VAL A 124 6.96 16.24 15.49
CA VAL A 124 7.55 15.18 14.67
C VAL A 124 6.45 14.76 13.72
N VAL A 125 6.45 15.33 12.52
CA VAL A 125 5.68 14.80 11.40
C VAL A 125 6.41 13.51 11.09
N MET A 126 6.00 12.44 11.77
CA MET A 126 6.22 11.10 11.26
C MET A 126 5.59 11.15 9.88
N THR A 127 6.42 11.32 8.85
CA THR A 127 6.09 10.81 7.52
C THR A 127 5.98 9.33 7.75
N GLN A 128 4.78 8.94 8.15
CA GLN A 128 4.42 7.57 8.42
C GLN A 128 4.57 6.92 7.06
N GLY A 129 5.77 6.37 6.82
CA GLY A 129 5.93 5.33 5.84
C GLY A 129 4.76 4.41 6.10
N ILE A 130 4.13 3.93 5.03
CA ILE A 130 3.17 2.85 5.13
C ILE A 130 4.02 1.62 5.49
N ASP A 131 4.61 1.64 6.69
CA ASP A 131 4.94 0.48 7.47
C ASP A 131 3.63 -0.27 7.49
N ARG A 132 3.61 -1.27 6.62
CA ARG A 132 2.65 -2.34 6.60
C ARG A 132 2.65 -2.91 8.01
N ARG A 133 1.89 -2.27 8.91
CA ARG A 133 1.48 -2.80 10.19
C ARG A 133 0.56 -3.94 9.80
N MET A 134 1.18 -5.08 9.49
CA MET A 134 0.51 -6.36 9.38
C MET A 134 -0.30 -6.45 10.64
N ASN A 135 -1.60 -6.23 10.49
CA ASN A 135 -2.55 -6.38 11.58
C ASN A 135 -2.28 -7.77 12.15
N PRO A 136 -1.81 -7.93 13.40
CA PRO A 136 -1.45 -9.25 13.95
C PRO A 136 -2.66 -10.20 13.95
N LEU A 137 -3.86 -9.63 13.83
CA LEU A 137 -5.13 -10.33 13.65
C LEU A 137 -5.33 -10.99 12.28
N ARG A 138 -4.45 -10.78 11.28
CA ARG A 138 -4.52 -11.51 10.00
C ARG A 138 -4.10 -12.98 10.13
N GLY A 139 -3.29 -13.32 11.15
CA GLY A 139 -2.93 -14.70 11.48
C GLY A 139 -4.07 -15.52 12.11
N LEU A 140 -5.03 -14.86 12.77
CA LEU A 140 -6.21 -15.53 13.35
C LEU A 140 -7.28 -15.91 12.31
N ARG A 141 -7.12 -15.49 11.06
CA ARG A 141 -8.01 -15.84 9.93
C ARG A 141 -7.52 -17.04 9.11
N SER A 142 -6.60 -17.84 9.63
CA SER A 142 -6.24 -19.11 9.00
C SER A 142 -7.37 -20.13 9.19
N PRO A 143 -7.89 -20.76 8.13
CA PRO A 143 -8.99 -21.73 8.23
C PRO A 143 -8.61 -22.93 9.12
N LEU A 144 -7.33 -23.28 9.22
CA LEU A 144 -6.84 -24.35 10.09
C LEU A 144 -6.99 -24.02 11.58
N VAL A 145 -6.77 -22.76 11.96
CA VAL A 145 -6.94 -22.31 13.35
C VAL A 145 -8.41 -22.33 13.72
N GLN A 146 -9.30 -21.98 12.79
CA GLN A 146 -10.74 -22.07 13.00
C GLN A 146 -11.21 -23.52 13.17
N ILE A 147 -10.67 -24.46 12.38
CA ILE A 147 -10.95 -25.89 12.53
C ILE A 147 -10.47 -26.41 13.89
N LEU A 148 -9.28 -26.01 14.35
CA LEU A 148 -8.77 -26.39 15.67
C LEU A 148 -9.66 -25.86 16.80
N ILE A 149 -10.06 -24.59 16.75
CA ILE A 149 -10.95 -23.99 17.75
C ILE A 149 -12.31 -24.68 17.75
N ALA A 150 -12.91 -24.90 16.58
CA ALA A 150 -14.18 -25.61 16.45
C ALA A 150 -14.09 -27.04 16.99
N GLY A 151 -12.98 -27.75 16.70
CA GLY A 151 -12.71 -29.08 17.25
C GLY A 151 -12.61 -29.08 18.77
N LEU A 152 -11.88 -28.12 19.35
CA LEU A 152 -11.76 -27.97 20.82
C LEU A 152 -13.11 -27.70 21.49
N LEU A 153 -13.95 -26.85 20.89
CA LEU A 153 -15.30 -26.57 21.38
C LEU A 153 -16.18 -27.80 21.33
N LEU A 154 -16.14 -28.57 20.23
CA LEU A 154 -16.90 -29.81 20.09
C LEU A 154 -16.46 -30.87 21.11
N VAL A 155 -15.15 -31.05 21.31
CA VAL A 155 -14.62 -31.98 22.31
C VAL A 155 -15.02 -31.56 23.72
N GLY A 156 -14.91 -30.27 24.06
CA GLY A 156 -15.33 -29.76 25.37
C GLY A 156 -16.82 -29.94 25.62
N ALA A 157 -17.67 -29.63 24.63
CA ALA A 157 -19.11 -29.83 24.72
C ALA A 157 -19.48 -31.31 24.84
N TRP A 158 -18.82 -32.18 24.07
CA TRP A 158 -18.98 -33.63 24.18
C TRP A 158 -18.65 -34.13 25.58
N TRP A 159 -17.50 -33.72 26.11
CA TRP A 159 -17.03 -34.17 27.42
C TRP A 159 -17.92 -33.68 28.58
N GLY A 160 -18.39 -32.43 28.50
CA GLY A 160 -19.34 -31.89 29.48
C GLY A 160 -20.69 -32.60 29.44
N LEU A 161 -21.19 -32.89 28.23
CA LEU A 161 -22.46 -33.59 28.04
C LEU A 161 -22.37 -35.04 28.52
N ASP A 162 -21.28 -35.74 28.20
CA ASP A 162 -21.00 -37.11 28.65
C ASP A 162 -20.90 -37.21 30.18
N HIS A 163 -20.17 -36.29 30.82
CA HIS A 163 -20.08 -36.26 32.28
C HIS A 163 -21.43 -35.96 32.95
N TRP A 164 -22.24 -35.07 32.36
CA TRP A 164 -23.57 -34.77 32.85
C TRP A 164 -24.54 -35.95 32.69
N LEU A 165 -24.48 -36.65 31.54
CA LEU A 165 -25.21 -37.89 31.32
C LEU A 165 -24.76 -38.99 32.29
N GLY A 166 -23.47 -39.14 32.55
CA GLY A 166 -22.94 -40.10 33.53
C GLY A 166 -23.47 -39.85 34.94
N GLY A 167 -23.55 -38.58 35.35
CA GLY A 167 -24.15 -38.18 36.63
C GLY A 167 -25.65 -38.47 36.71
N LEU A 168 -26.38 -38.31 35.61
CA LEU A 168 -27.80 -38.66 35.53
C LEU A 168 -28.04 -40.17 35.48
N ILE A 169 -27.17 -40.93 34.82
CA ILE A 169 -27.24 -42.40 34.79
C ILE A 169 -26.96 -42.95 36.19
N ALA A 170 -25.95 -42.44 36.89
CA ALA A 170 -25.63 -42.86 38.26
C ALA A 170 -26.74 -42.55 39.29
N THR A 171 -27.62 -41.58 38.99
CA THR A 171 -28.74 -41.21 39.88
C THR A 171 -30.06 -41.88 39.51
N LEU A 172 -30.24 -42.28 38.24
CA LEU A 172 -31.46 -42.93 37.74
C LEU A 172 -31.36 -44.46 37.64
N VAL A 173 -30.15 -45.02 37.71
CA VAL A 173 -29.92 -46.47 37.81
C VAL A 173 -29.70 -46.80 39.28
N PRO A 174 -30.74 -47.20 40.04
CA PRO A 174 -30.51 -47.85 41.32
C PRO A 174 -29.79 -49.18 41.04
N GLU A 175 -28.73 -49.42 41.79
CA GLU A 175 -28.03 -50.69 41.95
C GLU A 175 -29.03 -51.87 41.89
N GLN A 176 -29.08 -52.54 40.73
CA GLN A 176 -29.78 -53.82 40.61
C GLN A 176 -28.80 -54.90 41.06
N ALA A 177 -29.05 -55.39 42.28
CA ALA A 177 -28.56 -56.65 42.80
C ALA A 177 -28.97 -57.85 41.92
#